data_AF-A0A7W0PLE4-F1
#
_entry.id   AF-A0A7W0PLE4-F1
#
_cell.length_a   1.000
_cell.length_b   1.000
_cell.length_c   1.000
_cell.angle_alpha   90.00
_cell.angle_beta   90.00
_cell.angle_gamma   90.00
#
_symmetry.space_group_name_H-M   'P 1'
#
loop_
_entity.id
_entity.type
_entity.pdbx_description
1 polymer ?
#
loop_
_entity_poly.entity_id
_entity_poly.type
_entity_poly.pdbx_seq_one_letter_code
_entity_poly.pdbx_strand_id
1 'polypeptide(L)' 'MREDVPIQRLWTTKQTAQVLGIDRKGVFGLIAQGDLRPIRLSRGPRARLRFEVADVEALIENRKAAA' A
#
# COMPACT_ATOMS: atom_id res chain seq x y z
N MET A 1 16.54 11.86 -5.45
CA MET A 1 16.84 10.81 -4.46
C MET A 1 15.55 10.52 -3.71
N ARG A 2 15.05 9.27 -3.70
CA ARG A 2 13.98 8.92 -2.76
C ARG A 2 14.63 8.82 -1.39
N GLU A 3 14.38 9.82 -0.55
CA GLU A 3 14.79 9.84 0.86
C GLU A 3 14.38 8.53 1.53
N ASP A 4 15.25 7.98 2.37
CA ASP A 4 14.98 6.81 3.20
C ASP A 4 13.65 6.97 3.93
N VAL A 5 12.59 6.34 3.40
CA VAL A 5 11.26 6.39 4.00
C VAL A 5 11.37 5.74 5.39
N PRO A 6 11.11 6.48 6.48
CA PRO A 6 11.19 5.91 7.82
C PRO A 6 10.26 4.71 7.91
N ILE A 7 10.70 3.60 8.52
CA ILE A 7 9.88 2.38 8.67
C ILE A 7 8.51 2.68 9.31
N GLN A 8 8.42 3.74 10.12
CA GLN A 8 7.19 4.22 10.75
C GLN A 8 6.13 4.70 9.73
N ARG A 9 6.54 5.06 8.51
CA ARG A 9 5.67 5.44 7.38
C ARG A 9 5.41 4.29 6.41
N LEU A 10 5.69 3.05 6.83
CA LEU A 10 5.44 1.86 6.05
C LEU A 10 4.37 0.98 6.69
N TRP A 11 3.22 0.86 6.02
CA TRP A 11 2.15 -0.01 6.46
C TRP A 11 2.28 -1.43 5.94
N THR A 12 1.85 -2.38 6.75
CA THR A 12 1.64 -3.77 6.34
C THR A 12 0.40 -3.88 5.46
N THR A 13 0.28 -4.96 4.68
CA THR A 13 -0.97 -5.27 3.94
C THR A 13 -2.21 -5.28 4.84
N LYS A 14 -2.08 -5.69 6.12
CA LYS A 14 -3.19 -5.68 7.07
C LYS A 14 -3.60 -4.25 7.43
N GLN A 15 -2.65 -3.37 7.71
CA GLN A 15 -2.93 -1.97 8.04
C GLN A 15 -3.53 -1.23 6.84
N THR A 16 -2.95 -1.42 5.66
CA THR A 16 -3.50 -0.85 4.41
C THR A 16 -4.94 -1.30 4.15
N ALA A 17 -5.22 -2.60 4.31
CA ALA A 17 -6.57 -3.15 4.18
C ALA A 17 -7.55 -2.48 5.16
N GLN A 18 -7.15 -2.38 6.43
CA GLN A 18 -7.97 -1.76 7.48
C GLN A 18 -8.28 -0.28 7.18
N VAL A 19 -7.28 0.49 6.75
CA VAL A 19 -7.43 1.93 6.46
C VAL A 19 -8.26 2.17 5.20
N LEU A 20 -8.13 1.31 4.18
CA LEU A 20 -8.93 1.38 2.96
C LEU A 20 -10.35 0.80 3.13
N GLY A 21 -10.66 0.18 4.28
CA GLY A 21 -11.95 -0.48 4.50
C GLY A 21 -12.19 -1.69 3.58
N ILE A 22 -11.13 -2.36 3.11
CA ILE A 22 -11.20 -3.51 2.22
C ILE A 22 -10.48 -4.73 2.83
N ASP A 23 -10.64 -5.90 2.22
CA ASP A 23 -9.91 -7.09 2.61
C ASP A 23 -8.51 -7.16 1.99
N ARG A 24 -7.70 -8.15 2.41
CA ARG A 24 -6.35 -8.33 1.86
C ARG A 24 -6.38 -8.61 0.36
N LYS A 25 -7.40 -9.33 -0.13
CA LYS A 25 -7.55 -9.64 -1.54
C LYS A 25 -7.75 -8.37 -2.36
N GLY A 26 -8.55 -7.42 -1.86
CA GLY A 26 -8.72 -6.10 -2.44
C GLY A 26 -7.41 -5.33 -2.54
N VAL A 27 -6.57 -5.36 -1.49
CA VAL A 27 -5.23 -4.74 -1.56
C VAL A 27 -4.37 -5.36 -2.66
N PHE A 28 -4.39 -6.68 -2.82
CA PHE A 28 -3.67 -7.33 -3.93
C PHE A 28 -4.26 -6.99 -5.30
N GLY A 29 -5.58 -6.79 -5.39
CA GLY A 29 -6.24 -6.28 -6.59
C GLY A 29 -5.70 -4.92 -7.01
N LEU A 30 -5.56 -3.99 -6.05
CA LEU A 30 -5.00 -2.65 -6.29
C LEU A 30 -3.55 -2.69 -6.75
N ILE A 31 -2.76 -3.63 -6.21
CA ILE A 31 -1.39 -3.86 -6.67
C ILE A 31 -1.39 -4.37 -8.12
N ALA A 32 -2.28 -5.30 -8.45
CA ALA A 32 -2.39 -5.86 -9.80
C ALA A 32 -2.87 -4.82 -10.82
N GLN A 33 -3.73 -3.89 -10.39
CA GLN A 33 -4.22 -2.75 -11.19
C GLN A 33 -3.17 -1.64 -11.34
N GLY A 34 -2.15 -1.61 -10.48
CA GLY A 34 -1.11 -0.58 -10.48
C GLY A 34 -1.44 0.66 -9.63
N ASP A 35 -2.62 0.67 -8.99
CA ASP A 35 -3.09 1.75 -8.11
C ASP A 35 -2.30 1.84 -6.80
N LEU A 36 -1.66 0.75 -6.39
CA LEU A 36 -0.86 0.68 -5.17
C LEU A 36 0.49 0.01 -5.43
N ARG A 37 1.59 0.65 -5.03
CA ARG A 37 2.94 0.14 -5.26
C ARG A 37 3.52 -0.47 -3.97
N PRO A 38 3.74 -1.79 -3.91
CA PRO A 38 4.34 -2.41 -2.74
C PRO A 38 5.86 -2.25 -2.73
N ILE A 39 6.41 -1.91 -1.58
CA ILE A 39 7.83 -2.07 -1.26
C ILE A 39 8.05 -3.51 -0.79
N ARG A 40 8.92 -4.25 -1.48
CA ARG A 40 9.31 -5.60 -1.11
C ARG A 40 10.52 -5.55 -0.17
N LEU A 41 10.33 -5.94 1.08
CA LEU A 41 11.41 -5.99 2.07
C LEU A 41 12.27 -7.25 1.98
N SER A 42 11.80 -8.29 1.27
CA SER A 42 12.54 -9.53 1.08
C SER A 42 12.31 -10.12 -0.31
N ARG A 43 13.23 -10.98 -0.76
CA ARG A 43 13.13 -11.70 -2.03
C ARG A 43 12.27 -12.96 -1.89
N GLY A 44 11.65 -13.40 -2.98
CA GLY A 44 10.91 -14.67 -3.08
C GLY A 44 9.38 -14.57 -2.93
N PRO A 45 8.67 -15.71 -3.00
CA PRO A 45 7.20 -15.76 -3.01
C PRO A 45 6.55 -15.37 -1.67
N ARG A 46 7.32 -15.38 -0.57
CA ARG A 46 6.90 -14.93 0.76
C ARG A 46 7.46 -13.54 1.11
N ALA A 47 7.74 -12.73 0.08
CA ALA A 47 8.21 -11.36 0.27
C ALA A 47 7.29 -10.58 1.22
N ARG A 48 7.86 -9.98 2.26
CA ARG A 48 7.10 -9.08 3.13
C ARG A 48 6.83 -7.79 2.36
N LEU A 49 5.55 -7.50 2.12
CA LEU A 49 5.13 -6.27 1.47
C LEU A 49 4.91 -5.16 2.50
N ARG A 50 5.31 -3.97 2.09
CA ARG A 50 5.03 -2.71 2.77
C ARG A 50 4.49 -1.70 1.78
N PHE A 51 3.78 -0.71 2.29
CA PHE A 51 3.18 0.36 1.51
C PHE A 51 3.52 1.68 2.16
N GLU A 52 3.93 2.66 1.37
CA GLU A 52 4.11 4.01 1.89
C GLU A 52 2.76 4.57 2.32
N VAL A 53 2.71 5.17 3.50
CA VAL A 53 1.49 5.81 4.01
C VAL A 53 0.96 6.85 3.03
N ALA A 54 1.86 7.67 2.47
CA ALA A 54 1.50 8.72 1.51
C ALA A 54 0.81 8.16 0.25
N ASP A 55 1.25 7.01 -0.28
CA ASP A 55 0.62 6.37 -1.44
C ASP A 55 -0.80 5.90 -1.10
N VAL A 56 -1.00 5.35 0.10
CA VAL A 56 -2.32 4.89 0.55
C VAL A 56 -3.26 6.09 0.78
N GLU A 57 -2.76 7.16 1.39
CA GLU A 57 -3.52 8.40 1.60
C GLU A 57 -3.90 9.05 0.27
N ALA A 58 -2.96 9.14 -0.68
CA ALA A 58 -3.24 9.65 -2.02
C ALA A 58 -4.33 8.83 -2.73
N LEU A 59 -4.32 7.50 -2.58
CA LEU A 59 -5.36 6.64 -3.12
C LEU A 59 -6.73 6.91 -2.48
N ILE A 60 -6.78 7.17 -1.17
CA ILE A 60 -8.02 7.54 -0.47
C ILE A 60 -8.57 8.86 -1.02
N GLU A 61 -7.73 9.87 -1.15
CA GLU A 61 -8.14 11.18 -1.65
C GLU A 61 -8.62 11.10 -3.11
N ASN A 62 -7.91 10.35 -3.97
CA ASN A 62 -8.35 10.12 -5.35
C ASN A 62 -9.72 9.42 -5.42
N ARG A 63 -9.99 8.47 -4.51
CA ARG A 63 -11.30 7.78 -4.44
C ARG A 63 -12.42 8.69 -3.96
N LYS A 64 -12.14 9.60 -3.02
CA LYS A 64 -13.11 10.60 -2.58
C LYS A 64 -13.43 11.60 -3.68
N ALA A 65 -12.42 12.02 -4.46
CA ALA A 65 -12.61 12.95 -5.57
C ALA A 65 -13.39 12.35 -6.76
N ALA A 66 -13.43 11.02 -6.87
CA ALA A 66 -14.15 10.30 -7.93
C ALA A 66 -15.60 9.92 -7.57
N ALA A 67 -16.03 10.20 -6.33
CA ALA A 67 -17.39 9.93 -5.82
C ALA A 67 -18.24 11.21 -5.80
#